data_AF-M1CLB0-F1
#
_entry.id   AF-M1CLB0-F1
#
_cell.length_a   1.000
_cell.length_b   1.000
_cell.length_c   1.000
_cell.angle_alpha   90.00
_cell.angle_beta   90.00
_cell.angle_gamma   90.00
#
_symmetry.space_group_name_H-M   'P 1'
#
loop_
_entity.id
_entity.type
_entity.pdbx_description
1 polymer ?
#
loop_
_entity_poly.entity_id
_entity_poly.type
_entity_poly.pdbx_seq_one_letter_code
_entity_poly.pdbx_strand_id
1 'polypeptide(L)'
;MKVLRGSFDEGSIEYDEIDRTIAYTRVLTTWSQWVQNNVDPKRTRVFFMSMSPMHIKSMDWNNPNGIKCAKETAPVLNMSMPLNVGTDKRLFAIASNVTKSMKFPVYFMNITRISEYRKDAHTSLYTIRQGKMLTPEQQADPAMYADCIHWCLPGLPDTWNELLYTRIMSSS
;
A
#
# COMPACT_ATOMS: atom_id res chain seq x y z
N MET A 1 -0.38 -15.64 8.19
CA MET A 1 -1.31 -15.57 7.04
C MET A 1 -2.04 -16.90 7.00
N LYS A 2 -3.37 -16.90 6.89
CA LYS A 2 -4.15 -18.13 6.77
C LYS A 2 -4.10 -18.60 5.31
N VAL A 3 -3.62 -19.80 5.05
CA VAL A 3 -3.47 -20.38 3.70
C VAL A 3 -4.28 -21.66 3.63
N LEU A 4 -5.26 -21.70 2.74
CA LEU A 4 -6.17 -22.83 2.56
C LEU A 4 -5.39 -24.08 2.12
N ARG A 5 -5.74 -25.25 2.68
CA ARG A 5 -5.12 -26.54 2.32
C ARG A 5 -5.59 -27.09 0.99
N GLY A 6 -6.85 -26.83 0.62
CA GLY A 6 -7.47 -27.29 -0.62
C GLY A 6 -7.95 -26.14 -1.50
N SER A 7 -9.03 -26.35 -2.24
CA SER A 7 -9.67 -25.35 -3.10
C SER A 7 -10.98 -24.84 -2.49
N PHE A 8 -11.28 -23.57 -2.71
CA PHE A 8 -12.59 -23.01 -2.38
C PHE A 8 -13.72 -23.70 -3.16
N ASP A 9 -13.48 -24.09 -4.42
CA ASP A 9 -14.49 -24.72 -5.29
C ASP A 9 -14.89 -26.12 -4.79
N GLU A 10 -14.02 -26.77 -4.03
CA GLU A 10 -14.25 -28.07 -3.40
C GLU A 10 -14.86 -27.94 -1.99
N GLY A 11 -15.19 -26.72 -1.57
CA GLY A 11 -15.73 -26.45 -0.23
C GLY A 11 -14.72 -26.63 0.90
N SER A 12 -13.41 -26.58 0.60
CA SER A 12 -12.38 -26.68 1.64
C SER A 12 -12.46 -25.50 2.62
N ILE A 13 -12.36 -25.80 3.91
CA ILE A 13 -12.39 -24.78 4.98
C ILE A 13 -11.11 -24.78 5.86
N GLU A 14 -10.33 -25.86 5.82
CA GLU A 14 -9.12 -25.97 6.61
C GLU A 14 -7.98 -25.11 6.06
N TYR A 15 -7.30 -24.40 6.94
CA TYR A 15 -6.16 -23.55 6.60
C TYR A 15 -5.01 -23.74 7.59
N ASP A 16 -3.80 -23.48 7.11
CA ASP A 16 -2.60 -23.38 7.93
C ASP A 16 -2.23 -21.91 8.17
N GLU A 17 -1.61 -21.64 9.31
CA GLU A 17 -0.98 -20.34 9.57
C GLU A 17 0.47 -20.34 9.10
N ILE A 18 0.73 -19.57 8.05
CA ILE A 18 2.05 -19.43 7.43
C ILE A 18 2.60 -18.04 7.69
N ASP A 19 3.92 -17.93 7.92
CA ASP A 19 4.59 -16.64 8.06
C ASP A 19 4.24 -15.71 6.89
N ARG A 20 4.07 -14.43 7.20
CA ARG A 20 3.64 -13.42 6.24
C ARG A 20 4.58 -13.31 5.04
N THR A 21 5.89 -13.35 5.28
CA THR A 21 6.90 -13.22 4.21
C THR A 21 6.94 -14.46 3.32
N ILE A 22 6.77 -15.64 3.90
CA ILE A 22 6.68 -16.91 3.16
C ILE A 22 5.42 -16.94 2.28
N ALA A 23 4.26 -16.63 2.87
CA ALA A 23 3.00 -16.60 2.13
C ALA A 23 3.02 -15.57 0.99
N TYR A 24 3.55 -14.36 1.26
CA TYR A 24 3.66 -13.32 0.24
C TYR A 24 4.63 -13.69 -0.89
N THR A 25 5.74 -14.35 -0.57
CA THR A 25 6.65 -14.91 -1.58
C THR A 25 5.94 -15.92 -2.47
N ARG A 26 5.16 -16.85 -1.90
CA ARG A 26 4.38 -17.84 -2.69
C ARG A 26 3.39 -17.16 -3.64
N VAL A 27 2.68 -16.14 -3.16
CA VAL A 27 1.74 -15.35 -3.98
C VAL A 27 2.46 -14.68 -5.14
N LEU A 28 3.56 -13.98 -4.89
CA LEU A 28 4.26 -13.25 -5.94
C LEU A 28 5.01 -14.15 -6.91
N THR A 29 5.50 -15.32 -6.49
CA THR A 29 6.05 -16.33 -7.40
C THR A 29 4.98 -16.88 -8.34
N THR A 30 3.77 -17.13 -7.82
CA THR A 30 2.65 -17.59 -8.64
C THR A 30 2.24 -16.54 -9.67
N TRP A 31 2.11 -15.28 -9.22
CA TRP A 31 1.82 -14.15 -10.10
C TRP A 31 2.90 -13.95 -11.17
N SER A 32 4.19 -14.03 -10.80
CA SER A 32 5.29 -13.80 -11.75
C SER A 32 5.34 -14.88 -12.82
N GLN A 33 5.13 -16.15 -12.45
CA GLN A 33 5.01 -17.27 -13.39
C GLN A 33 3.84 -17.06 -14.35
N TRP A 34 2.68 -16.63 -13.83
CA TRP A 34 1.52 -16.34 -14.67
C TRP A 34 1.82 -15.22 -15.68
N VAL A 35 2.43 -14.11 -15.25
CA VAL A 35 2.80 -13.00 -16.15
C VAL A 35 3.73 -13.48 -17.25
N GLN A 36 4.78 -14.23 -16.91
CA GLN A 36 5.74 -14.73 -17.90
C GLN A 36 5.11 -15.66 -18.95
N ASN A 37 4.10 -16.44 -18.56
CA ASN A 37 3.49 -17.43 -19.45
C ASN A 37 2.33 -16.86 -20.29
N ASN A 38 1.74 -15.74 -19.87
CA ASN A 38 0.46 -15.28 -20.44
C ASN A 38 0.49 -13.86 -21.02
N VAL A 39 1.54 -13.07 -20.77
CA VAL A 39 1.58 -11.67 -21.19
C VAL A 39 2.59 -11.47 -22.31
N ASP A 40 2.13 -10.89 -23.42
CA ASP A 40 2.99 -10.50 -24.55
C ASP A 40 3.68 -9.15 -24.27
N PRO A 41 5.01 -9.11 -24.13
CA PRO A 41 5.74 -7.88 -23.84
C PRO A 41 5.73 -6.87 -25.00
N LYS A 42 5.39 -7.29 -26.22
CA LYS A 42 5.22 -6.37 -27.36
C LYS A 42 3.89 -5.63 -27.33
N ARG A 43 2.91 -6.17 -26.62
CA ARG A 43 1.53 -5.63 -26.54
C ARG A 43 1.23 -4.97 -25.20
N THR A 44 1.86 -5.44 -24.12
CA THR A 44 1.46 -5.09 -22.76
C THR A 44 2.66 -4.62 -21.94
N ARG A 45 2.45 -3.55 -21.16
CA ARG A 45 3.36 -3.11 -20.10
C ARG A 45 2.78 -3.48 -18.75
N VAL A 46 3.60 -4.04 -17.86
CA VAL A 46 3.17 -4.44 -16.52
C VAL A 46 3.84 -3.56 -15.49
N PHE A 47 3.05 -3.06 -14.55
CA PHE A 47 3.47 -2.22 -13.45
C PHE A 47 3.15 -2.92 -12.14
N PHE A 48 4.06 -2.83 -11.17
CA PHE A 48 3.81 -3.29 -9.81
C PHE A 48 3.97 -2.10 -8.86
N MET A 49 2.87 -1.67 -8.23
CA MET A 49 2.89 -0.57 -7.28
C MET A 49 3.36 -1.09 -5.91
N SER A 50 4.38 -0.46 -5.34
CA SER A 50 4.88 -0.84 -4.01
C SER A 50 3.87 -0.47 -2.92
N MET A 51 4.12 -0.88 -1.67
CA MET A 51 3.12 -0.76 -0.61
C MET A 51 2.76 0.70 -0.28
N SER A 52 1.46 0.95 -0.16
CA SER A 52 0.92 2.17 0.46
C SER A 52 1.09 2.07 1.99
N PRO A 53 1.72 3.06 2.65
CA PRO A 53 1.89 3.06 4.09
C PRO A 53 0.59 3.42 4.83
N MET A 54 0.61 3.22 6.15
CA MET A 54 -0.44 3.69 7.07
C MET A 54 0.15 4.74 8.02
N HIS A 55 -0.69 5.58 8.60
CA HIS A 55 -0.28 6.61 9.57
C HIS A 55 -1.10 6.52 10.87
N ILE A 56 -1.06 5.36 11.52
CA ILE A 56 -1.91 5.06 12.69
C ILE A 56 -1.33 5.51 14.03
N LYS A 57 -0.05 5.91 14.10
CA LYS A 57 0.61 6.29 15.34
C LYS A 57 1.45 7.56 15.15
N SER A 58 0.98 8.66 15.71
CA SER A 58 1.60 9.99 15.57
C SER A 58 3.01 10.09 16.14
N MET A 59 3.33 9.24 17.11
CA MET A 59 4.70 9.11 17.64
C MET A 59 5.72 8.62 16.60
N ASP A 60 5.30 7.93 15.54
CA ASP A 60 6.22 7.42 14.51
C ASP A 60 6.86 8.56 13.70
N TRP A 61 6.32 9.78 13.79
CA TRP A 61 6.90 11.01 13.28
C TRP A 61 7.09 12.08 14.37
N ASN A 62 7.32 11.65 15.62
CA ASN A 62 7.62 12.50 16.77
C ASN A 62 6.53 13.53 17.15
N ASN A 63 5.25 13.20 16.95
CA ASN A 63 4.13 14.04 17.42
C ASN A 63 3.35 13.38 18.59
N PRO A 64 3.76 13.60 19.86
CA PRO A 64 3.06 13.01 21.02
C PRO A 64 1.66 13.53 21.26
N ASN A 65 1.34 14.72 20.74
CA ASN A 65 0.03 15.35 20.91
C ASN A 65 -0.91 15.09 19.71
N GLY A 66 -0.43 14.36 18.70
CA GLY A 66 -1.21 13.92 17.56
C GLY A 66 -2.17 12.78 17.91
N ILE A 67 -3.20 12.60 17.09
CA ILE A 67 -4.13 11.46 17.20
C ILE A 67 -4.11 10.74 15.86
N LYS A 68 -3.40 9.61 15.77
CA LYS A 68 -3.14 8.91 14.50
C LYS A 68 -2.69 9.93 13.43
N CYS A 69 -3.31 9.95 12.25
CA CYS A 69 -3.14 10.96 11.19
C CYS A 69 -4.08 12.18 11.31
N ALA A 70 -5.05 12.18 12.22
CA ALA A 70 -6.21 13.07 12.15
C ALA A 70 -5.93 14.56 12.41
N LYS A 71 -4.80 14.87 13.07
CA LYS A 71 -4.37 16.26 13.34
C LYS A 71 -3.25 16.72 12.42
N GLU A 72 -2.90 15.92 11.42
CA GLU A 72 -1.78 16.20 10.52
C GLU A 72 -2.28 16.93 9.28
N THR A 73 -1.78 18.15 9.04
CA THR A 73 -2.18 18.99 7.90
C THR A 73 -1.03 19.36 6.98
N ALA A 74 0.18 18.89 7.29
CA ALA A 74 1.38 19.06 6.51
C ALA A 74 2.15 17.74 6.44
N PRO A 75 2.88 17.49 5.34
CA PRO A 75 3.75 16.31 5.25
C PRO A 75 4.87 16.37 6.29
N VAL A 76 5.58 15.26 6.45
CA VAL A 76 6.86 15.24 7.17
C VAL A 76 7.88 16.00 6.32
N LEU A 77 8.33 17.16 6.81
CA LEU A 77 9.27 18.04 6.09
C LEU A 77 10.74 17.72 6.40
N ASN A 78 11.02 17.15 7.58
CA ASN A 78 12.37 16.83 7.98
C ASN A 78 12.82 15.49 7.36
N MET A 79 13.46 15.57 6.19
CA MET A 79 13.98 14.41 5.46
C MET A 79 15.17 13.73 6.14
N SER A 80 15.83 14.39 7.09
CA SER A 80 16.96 13.82 7.86
C SER A 80 16.50 12.93 9.02
N MET A 81 15.22 12.97 9.38
CA MET A 81 14.66 12.16 10.45
C MET A 81 14.43 10.72 9.98
N PRO A 82 14.90 9.70 10.72
CA PRO A 82 14.48 8.32 10.51
C PRO A 82 12.95 8.24 10.67
N LEU A 83 12.26 7.87 9.59
CA LEU A 83 10.80 7.76 9.58
C LEU A 83 10.43 6.30 9.38
N ASN A 84 9.68 5.76 10.33
CA ASN A 84 9.18 4.39 10.29
C ASN A 84 7.74 4.36 10.81
N VAL A 85 6.79 4.32 9.87
CA VAL A 85 5.34 4.27 10.17
C VAL A 85 4.78 2.84 10.14
N GLY A 86 5.65 1.85 10.39
CA GLY A 86 5.25 0.44 10.51
C GLY A 86 5.08 -0.31 9.19
N THR A 87 5.46 0.27 8.04
CA THR A 87 5.47 -0.44 6.75
C THR A 87 6.38 -1.66 6.81
N ASP A 88 5.86 -2.86 6.50
CA ASP A 88 6.65 -4.10 6.51
C ASP A 88 7.63 -4.15 5.32
N LYS A 89 8.84 -3.60 5.50
CA LYS A 89 9.87 -3.50 4.45
C LYS A 89 10.33 -4.85 3.93
N ARG A 90 10.07 -5.96 4.64
CA ARG A 90 10.39 -7.32 4.15
C ARG A 90 9.53 -7.65 2.92
N LEU A 91 8.25 -7.29 2.92
CA LEU A 91 7.36 -7.50 1.77
C LEU A 91 7.75 -6.61 0.58
N PHE A 92 8.26 -5.41 0.86
CA PHE A 92 8.77 -4.50 -0.16
C PHE A 92 9.96 -5.11 -0.87
N ALA A 93 10.92 -5.63 -0.09
CA ALA A 93 12.09 -6.31 -0.62
C ALA A 93 11.70 -7.53 -1.45
N ILE A 94 10.75 -8.35 -0.99
CA ILE A 94 10.25 -9.51 -1.75
C ILE A 94 9.64 -9.05 -3.07
N ALA A 95 8.75 -8.05 -3.06
CA ALA A 95 8.11 -7.54 -4.28
C ALA A 95 9.13 -6.94 -5.27
N SER A 96 10.05 -6.12 -4.78
CA SER A 96 11.15 -5.57 -5.57
C SER A 96 12.03 -6.68 -6.17
N ASN A 97 12.38 -7.71 -5.39
CA ASN A 97 13.26 -8.78 -5.85
C ASN A 97 12.57 -9.65 -6.91
N VAL A 98 11.34 -10.08 -6.66
CA VAL A 98 10.57 -10.90 -7.62
C VAL A 98 10.41 -10.15 -8.93
N THR A 99 9.96 -8.89 -8.89
CA THR A 99 9.74 -8.09 -10.11
C THR A 99 11.02 -7.83 -10.89
N LYS A 100 12.15 -7.59 -10.21
CA LYS A 100 13.46 -7.40 -10.85
C LYS A 100 14.06 -8.70 -11.41
N SER A 101 13.72 -9.86 -10.85
CA SER A 101 14.24 -11.15 -11.31
C SER A 101 13.46 -11.77 -12.47
N MET A 102 12.33 -11.17 -12.86
CA MET A 102 11.49 -11.67 -13.95
C MET A 102 12.17 -11.46 -15.31
N LYS A 103 11.98 -12.42 -16.22
CA LYS A 103 12.36 -12.23 -17.64
C LYS A 103 11.44 -11.24 -18.34
N PHE A 104 10.15 -11.23 -17.97
CA PHE A 104 9.20 -10.23 -18.44
C PHE A 104 9.50 -8.88 -17.77
N PRO A 105 9.61 -7.77 -18.50
CA PRO A 105 9.91 -6.47 -17.92
C PRO A 105 8.72 -5.94 -17.12
N VAL A 106 8.89 -5.88 -15.79
CA VAL A 106 7.92 -5.24 -14.89
C VAL A 106 8.51 -3.93 -14.37
N TYR A 107 7.75 -2.84 -14.49
CA TYR A 107 8.13 -1.59 -13.86
C TYR A 107 7.66 -1.54 -12.40
N PHE A 108 8.60 -1.62 -11.47
CA PHE A 108 8.31 -1.50 -10.03
C PHE A 108 8.16 -0.02 -9.63
N MET A 109 6.91 0.42 -9.42
CA MET A 109 6.60 1.78 -8.99
C MET A 109 6.84 1.91 -7.49
N ASN A 110 8.03 2.39 -7.12
CA ASN A 110 8.44 2.62 -5.74
C ASN A 110 7.79 3.88 -5.16
N ILE A 111 6.53 3.76 -4.75
CA ILE A 111 5.77 4.84 -4.11
C ILE A 111 5.94 4.87 -2.58
N THR A 112 6.44 3.79 -1.98
CA THR A 112 6.33 3.59 -0.52
C THR A 112 6.97 4.73 0.26
N ARG A 113 8.22 5.09 -0.03
CA ARG A 113 8.93 6.10 0.76
C ARG A 113 8.36 7.50 0.57
N ILE A 114 8.00 7.90 -0.65
CA ILE A 114 7.37 9.21 -0.90
C ILE A 114 6.01 9.30 -0.20
N SER A 115 5.27 8.20 -0.13
CA SER A 115 3.99 8.12 0.56
C SER A 115 4.12 8.16 2.08
N GLU A 116 5.23 7.67 2.66
CA GLU A 116 5.46 7.74 4.12
C GLU A 116 5.59 9.18 4.61
N TYR A 117 6.03 10.11 3.77
CA TYR A 117 6.09 11.52 4.16
C TYR A 117 4.71 12.19 4.21
N ARG A 118 3.66 11.56 3.64
CA ARG A 118 2.36 12.20 3.42
C ARG A 118 1.34 11.90 4.52
N LYS A 119 1.75 12.03 5.79
CA LYS A 119 0.87 11.86 6.96
C LYS A 119 -0.39 12.75 6.93
N ASP A 120 -0.37 13.82 6.12
CA ASP A 120 -1.42 14.81 5.90
C ASP A 120 -2.52 14.39 4.90
N ALA A 121 -2.27 13.38 4.06
CA ALA A 121 -3.08 13.14 2.86
C ALA A 121 -4.19 12.10 3.05
N HIS A 122 -4.35 11.54 4.25
CA HIS A 122 -5.35 10.52 4.54
C HIS A 122 -6.76 11.11 4.64
N THR A 123 -7.78 10.28 4.39
CA THR A 123 -9.18 10.68 4.56
C THR A 123 -9.53 11.03 6.01
N SER A 124 -8.84 10.43 6.98
CA SER A 124 -9.07 10.66 8.41
C SER A 124 -10.55 10.44 8.77
N LEU A 125 -11.23 11.50 9.21
CA LEU A 125 -12.64 11.52 9.61
C LEU A 125 -13.59 11.88 8.45
N TYR A 126 -13.05 12.33 7.32
CA TYR A 126 -13.80 12.81 6.17
C TYR A 126 -14.06 11.66 5.19
N THR A 127 -14.65 10.59 5.71
CA THR A 127 -14.89 9.33 4.97
C THR A 127 -16.21 8.70 5.37
N ILE A 128 -16.51 7.55 4.76
CA ILE A 128 -17.68 6.75 5.04
C ILE A 128 -17.34 5.55 5.94
N ARG A 129 -18.31 5.13 6.75
CA ARG A 129 -18.31 3.84 7.46
C ARG A 129 -19.61 3.13 7.16
N GLN A 130 -19.52 1.88 6.68
CA GLN A 130 -20.68 1.07 6.29
C GLN A 130 -21.62 1.81 5.31
N GLY A 131 -21.05 2.55 4.35
CA GLY A 131 -21.80 3.23 3.29
C GLY A 131 -22.37 4.61 3.65
N LYS A 132 -22.14 5.13 4.86
CA LYS A 132 -22.62 6.46 5.29
C LYS A 132 -21.50 7.33 5.81
N MET A 133 -21.62 8.65 5.65
CA MET A 133 -20.69 9.61 6.23
C MET A 133 -20.66 9.47 7.76
N LEU A 134 -19.48 9.69 8.36
CA LEU A 134 -19.36 9.73 9.82
C LEU A 134 -20.18 10.90 10.39
N THR A 135 -20.93 10.64 11.46
CA THR A 135 -21.71 11.67 12.17
C THR A 135 -20.78 12.63 12.93
N PRO A 136 -21.24 13.83 13.32
CA PRO A 136 -20.44 14.75 14.13
C PRO A 136 -19.89 14.10 15.41
N GLU A 137 -20.66 13.24 16.06
CA GLU A 137 -20.25 12.53 17.28
C GLU A 137 -19.13 11.51 17.00
N GLN A 138 -19.18 10.85 15.83
CA GLN A 138 -18.12 9.94 15.40
C GLN A 138 -16.85 10.70 14.99
N GLN A 139 -17.01 11.84 14.32
CA GLN A 139 -15.89 12.72 13.96
C GLN A 139 -15.24 13.36 15.21
N ALA A 140 -15.98 13.52 16.31
CA ALA A 140 -15.41 13.98 17.58
C ALA A 140 -14.43 12.99 18.23
N ASP A 141 -14.41 11.71 17.80
CA ASP A 141 -13.47 10.68 18.30
C ASP A 141 -12.55 10.13 17.18
N PRO A 142 -11.52 10.89 16.77
CA PRO A 142 -10.54 10.42 15.79
C PRO A 142 -9.75 9.19 16.23
N ALA A 143 -9.62 8.93 17.54
CA ALA A 143 -8.89 7.76 18.02
C ALA A 143 -9.62 6.48 17.61
N MET A 144 -10.95 6.48 17.62
CA MET A 144 -11.75 5.36 17.16
C MET A 144 -12.01 5.38 15.64
N TYR A 145 -12.32 6.55 15.07
CA TYR A 145 -12.92 6.62 13.73
C TYR A 145 -12.00 7.06 12.59
N ALA A 146 -10.81 7.61 12.88
CA ALA A 146 -9.95 8.09 11.79
C ALA A 146 -9.41 6.93 10.93
N ASP A 147 -9.66 7.03 9.62
CA ASP A 147 -9.05 6.20 8.59
C ASP A 147 -7.69 6.80 8.20
N CYS A 148 -6.63 6.11 8.59
CA CYS A 148 -5.24 6.47 8.27
C CYS A 148 -4.59 5.46 7.31
N ILE A 149 -5.42 4.90 6.41
CA ILE A 149 -5.04 3.94 5.37
C ILE A 149 -5.38 4.54 4.00
N HIS A 150 -6.61 5.01 3.81
CA HIS A 150 -7.08 5.57 2.54
C HIS A 150 -6.72 7.05 2.39
N TRP A 151 -6.68 7.53 1.15
CA TRP A 151 -6.20 8.86 0.78
C TRP A 151 -7.33 9.73 0.24
N CYS A 152 -7.32 11.02 0.57
CA CYS A 152 -8.19 12.00 -0.09
C CYS A 152 -7.89 12.07 -1.59
N LEU A 153 -8.91 12.44 -2.37
CA LEU A 153 -8.79 12.82 -3.78
C LEU A 153 -9.41 14.22 -3.99
N PRO A 154 -8.74 15.15 -4.69
CA PRO A 154 -7.36 15.06 -5.18
C PRO A 154 -6.35 14.89 -4.03
N GLY A 155 -5.22 14.23 -4.29
CA GLY A 155 -4.25 13.90 -3.24
C GLY A 155 -3.09 13.02 -3.69
N LEU A 156 -2.50 12.29 -2.74
CA LEU A 156 -1.30 11.49 -2.97
C LEU A 156 -1.41 10.45 -4.11
N PRO A 157 -2.56 9.77 -4.33
CA PRO A 157 -2.70 8.86 -5.46
C PRO A 157 -2.52 9.54 -6.82
N ASP A 158 -2.73 10.85 -6.93
CA ASP A 158 -2.49 11.60 -8.17
C ASP A 158 -0.99 11.57 -8.51
N THR A 159 -0.10 11.74 -7.53
CA THR A 159 1.35 11.58 -7.73
C THR A 159 1.72 10.17 -8.17
N TRP A 160 1.05 9.13 -7.68
CA TRP A 160 1.29 7.76 -8.14
C TRP A 160 0.90 7.59 -9.61
N ASN A 161 -0.21 8.22 -10.01
CA ASN A 161 -0.67 8.24 -11.40
C ASN A 161 0.23 9.08 -12.30
N GLU A 162 0.84 10.16 -11.81
CA GLU A 162 1.84 10.93 -12.56
C GLU A 162 3.10 10.09 -12.86
N LEU A 163 3.55 9.27 -11.90
CA LEU A 163 4.66 8.31 -12.13
C LEU A 163 4.29 7.27 -13.18
N LEU A 164 3.07 6.73 -13.11
CA LEU A 164 2.55 5.78 -14.10
C LEU A 164 2.46 6.43 -15.49
N TYR A 165 1.83 7.60 -15.59
CA TYR A 165 1.68 8.38 -16.81
C TYR A 165 3.04 8.66 -17.45
N THR A 166 4.01 9.13 -16.67
CA THR A 166 5.37 9.38 -17.15
C THR A 166 5.96 8.14 -17.81
N ARG A 167 5.79 6.95 -17.22
CA ARG A 167 6.31 5.70 -17.79
C ARG A 167 5.58 5.22 -19.02
N ILE A 168 4.28 5.46 -19.09
CA ILE A 168 3.50 5.19 -20.30
C ILE A 168 4.01 6.08 -21.44
N MET A 169 4.16 7.39 -21.18
CA MET A 169 4.57 8.34 -22.21
C MET A 169 6.04 8.26 -22.60
N SER A 170 6.95 7.92 -21.66
CA SER A 170 8.40 7.89 -21.90
C SER A 170 8.89 6.72 -22.76
N SER A 171 8.00 5.84 -23.20
CA SER A 171 8.34 4.74 -24.10
C SER A 171 7.53 4.81 -25.40
N SER A 172 7.24 6.05 -25.81
CA SER A 172 6.77 6.40 -27.17
C SER A 172 7.96 6.65 -28.08
#